data_AF-A0A3B8QDX9-F1
#
_entry.id   AF-A0A3B8QDX9-F1
#
_cell.length_a   1.000
_cell.length_b   1.000
_cell.length_c   1.000
_cell.angle_alpha   90.00
_cell.angle_beta   90.00
_cell.angle_gamma   90.00
#
_symmetry.space_group_name_H-M   'P 1'
#
loop_
_entity.id
_entity.type
_entity.pdbx_description
1 polymer ?
#
loop_
_entity_poly.entity_id
_entity_poly.type
_entity_poly.pdbx_seq_one_letter_code
_entity_poly.pdbx_strand_id
1 'polypeptide(L)'
;LGKRVDYSGRSVIVVGPELKLHQCGLPKAMAVELFKPFIIHELEKRGEAETVKRAKKIVERDDPKVYEVLEDIIKDHPVLLNRAPTLHRLGIQAFEPVLVEGKAIRIHPLVCAAFNADFDGDQMAVHVPLSFEAQLEARVLMLSSNNILLPSNGRPVTAPSQDMVIGCYYLTKPSLAISDLEALVNNPKGDKNDRASADEALGKIYDGAPRFSTYGEVEMGMEAGRLQFGSPCWYWVAEHSSEEGEVPGEWQRSTAGRVLFNSIIPEELGFLNQTFGKKELGDLIFDCFTTVGLTKTTEFLDHLKDFGFRYATMGGVSVGIADLEVPKEKLEILQEAGEQVSRFQKAYGSGYISNGERYNKVIDTWTHANNDVADAMVKRLARSQEGFNPVYMMMTSGARGNRDQMRQLAGMRGLMAKPQKKLTGGIGEIIESPIKANFREGLSVVEYFISTHGARKGLADTALKTADAGYLTRRLVDVAQDVTITSDDCGTILGLEMVALKEGEDIIEPLPDRIVGNVALEDVYDPIDGELLVEAGDLIEEDAAEAIEAAGIQVVKIRSVLTCESKRGLCRMCYGRNLATMQVVDIGEAVGILAAQSIGEPGTQ
;
A
#
# COMPACT_ATOMS: atom_id res chain seq x y z
N LEU A 1 -20.27 -13.43 21.99
CA LEU A 1 -19.30 -14.55 21.91
C LEU A 1 -17.98 -14.29 22.66
N GLY A 2 -17.67 -13.07 23.12
CA GLY A 2 -16.39 -12.79 23.80
C GLY A 2 -16.20 -13.58 25.09
N LYS A 3 -15.08 -14.30 25.19
CA LYS A 3 -14.59 -14.98 26.41
C LYS A 3 -13.21 -14.44 26.73
N ARG A 4 -12.88 -14.34 28.02
CA ARG A 4 -11.49 -14.15 28.44
C ARG A 4 -10.75 -15.48 28.27
N VAL A 5 -9.51 -15.43 27.81
CA VAL A 5 -8.72 -16.61 27.47
C VAL A 5 -7.41 -16.54 28.25
N ASP A 6 -7.03 -17.67 28.86
CA ASP A 6 -5.71 -17.82 29.49
C ASP A 6 -4.60 -17.86 28.44
N TYR A 7 -3.33 -17.88 28.86
CA TYR A 7 -2.16 -17.87 27.95
C TYR A 7 -2.19 -16.69 26.97
N SER A 8 -2.61 -15.54 27.47
CA SER A 8 -2.66 -14.29 26.73
C SER A 8 -2.00 -13.15 27.49
N GLY A 9 -1.45 -12.20 26.74
CA GLY A 9 -0.76 -11.02 27.26
C GLY A 9 -1.06 -9.81 26.40
N ARG A 10 -0.69 -8.61 26.86
CA ARG A 10 -0.78 -7.38 26.07
C ARG A 10 0.34 -6.45 26.46
N SER A 11 0.90 -5.75 25.48
CA SER A 11 1.79 -4.61 25.73
C SER A 11 1.74 -3.62 24.57
N VAL A 12 2.37 -2.46 24.79
CA VAL A 12 2.62 -1.44 23.78
C VAL A 12 3.54 -2.01 22.71
N ILE A 13 3.26 -1.67 21.45
CA ILE A 13 4.10 -2.04 20.32
C ILE A 13 5.14 -0.97 20.02
N VAL A 14 6.31 -1.40 19.57
CA VAL A 14 7.38 -0.55 19.06
C VAL A 14 7.93 -1.15 17.77
N VAL A 15 8.63 -0.34 16.99
CA VAL A 15 9.23 -0.78 15.74
C VAL A 15 10.40 -1.73 16.00
N GLY A 16 10.48 -2.83 15.26
CA GLY A 16 11.63 -3.74 15.22
C GLY A 16 12.15 -3.89 13.79
N PRO A 17 12.88 -2.89 13.25
CA PRO A 17 13.36 -2.93 11.87
C PRO A 17 14.31 -4.09 11.60
N GLU A 18 15.04 -4.58 12.59
CA GLU A 18 15.98 -5.70 12.51
C GLU A 18 15.32 -7.09 12.40
N LEU A 19 14.00 -7.17 12.64
CA LEU A 19 13.26 -8.43 12.57
C LEU A 19 13.05 -8.84 11.11
N LYS A 20 12.93 -10.14 10.87
CA LYS A 20 12.40 -10.67 9.60
C LYS A 20 10.88 -10.62 9.57
N LEU A 21 10.28 -10.68 8.38
CA LEU A 21 8.82 -10.57 8.22
C LEU A 21 8.01 -11.56 9.08
N HIS A 22 8.51 -12.79 9.24
CA HIS A 22 7.87 -13.86 10.04
C HIS A 22 8.10 -13.76 11.55
N GLN A 23 8.89 -12.78 12.02
CA GLN A 23 9.31 -12.69 13.42
C GLN A 23 8.63 -11.54 14.16
N CYS A 24 8.48 -11.71 15.48
CA CYS A 24 8.10 -10.63 16.39
C CYS A 24 9.00 -10.62 17.63
N GLY A 25 9.30 -9.44 18.17
CA GLY A 25 10.03 -9.33 19.42
C GLY A 25 9.11 -9.47 20.62
N LEU A 26 9.28 -10.52 21.41
CA LEU A 26 8.50 -10.78 22.61
C LEU A 26 9.32 -10.45 23.88
N PRO A 27 8.82 -9.58 24.77
CA PRO A 27 9.52 -9.26 26.02
C PRO A 27 9.77 -10.51 26.87
N LYS A 28 11.00 -10.68 27.36
CA LYS A 28 11.39 -11.82 28.21
C LYS A 28 10.43 -12.07 29.37
N ALA A 29 10.08 -11.03 30.13
CA ALA A 29 9.15 -11.15 31.27
C ALA A 29 7.75 -11.61 30.85
N MET A 30 7.27 -11.18 29.68
CA MET A 30 5.98 -11.61 29.14
C MET A 30 6.06 -13.08 28.69
N ALA A 31 7.12 -13.45 27.98
CA ALA A 31 7.33 -14.80 27.50
C ALA A 31 7.42 -15.82 28.66
N VAL A 32 8.12 -15.50 29.74
CA VAL A 32 8.21 -16.37 30.93
C VAL A 32 6.83 -16.68 31.53
N GLU A 33 5.96 -15.67 31.65
CA GLU A 33 4.60 -15.90 32.17
C GLU A 33 3.70 -16.65 31.17
N LEU A 34 3.79 -16.35 29.88
CA LEU A 34 3.00 -17.02 28.84
C LEU A 34 3.37 -18.51 28.70
N PHE A 35 4.67 -18.83 28.75
CA PHE A 35 5.19 -20.19 28.55
C PHE A 35 5.45 -20.95 29.86
N LYS A 36 4.99 -20.41 31.00
CA LYS A 36 5.32 -20.92 32.33
C LYS A 36 5.15 -22.44 32.51
N PRO A 37 4.05 -23.08 32.06
CA PRO A 37 3.90 -24.53 32.21
C PRO A 37 4.87 -25.33 31.34
N PHE A 38 5.20 -24.83 30.14
CA PHE A 38 6.15 -25.46 29.22
C PHE A 38 7.56 -25.41 29.80
N ILE A 39 7.96 -24.26 30.36
CA ILE A 39 9.26 -24.10 31.02
C ILE A 39 9.38 -25.07 32.22
N ILE A 40 8.33 -25.17 33.04
CA ILE A 40 8.31 -26.07 34.20
C ILE A 40 8.49 -27.54 33.76
N HIS A 41 7.80 -27.95 32.70
CA HIS A 41 7.90 -29.31 32.16
C HIS A 41 9.29 -29.60 31.59
N GLU A 42 9.88 -28.66 30.86
CA GLU A 42 11.18 -28.83 30.23
C GLU A 42 12.32 -28.83 31.27
N LEU A 43 12.22 -28.02 32.34
CA LEU A 43 13.16 -28.05 33.48
C LEU A 43 13.15 -29.39 34.22
N GLU A 44 11.98 -30.02 34.36
CA GLU A 44 11.85 -31.36 34.95
C GLU A 44 12.46 -32.42 34.03
N LYS A 45 12.16 -32.36 32.73
CA LYS A 45 12.67 -33.28 31.72
C LYS A 45 14.20 -33.24 31.58
N ARG A 46 14.82 -32.06 31.70
CA ARG A 46 16.27 -31.87 31.69
C ARG A 46 16.95 -32.30 33.00
N GLY A 47 16.19 -32.65 34.04
CA GLY A 47 16.71 -33.05 35.35
C GLY A 47 17.22 -31.88 36.19
N GLU A 48 16.97 -30.63 35.78
CA GLU A 48 17.36 -29.43 36.51
C GLU A 48 16.48 -29.17 37.73
N ALA A 49 15.24 -29.67 37.68
CA ALA A 49 14.30 -29.67 38.79
C ALA A 49 13.75 -31.08 39.04
N GLU A 50 13.97 -31.61 40.25
CA GLU A 50 13.44 -32.92 40.66
C GLU A 50 11.91 -32.94 40.83
N THR A 51 11.27 -31.77 41.01
CA THR A 51 9.82 -31.67 41.20
C THR A 51 9.27 -30.39 40.58
N VAL A 52 8.01 -30.42 40.14
CA VAL A 52 7.24 -29.25 39.67
C VAL A 52 7.31 -28.06 40.64
N LYS A 53 7.27 -28.31 41.96
CA LYS A 53 7.37 -27.24 42.97
C LYS A 53 8.74 -26.56 42.98
N ARG A 54 9.81 -27.32 42.75
CA ARG A 54 11.17 -26.78 42.66
C ARG A 54 11.35 -26.01 41.34
N ALA A 55 10.87 -26.56 40.23
CA ALA A 55 10.85 -25.88 38.92
C ALA A 55 10.12 -24.53 39.02
N LYS A 56 8.94 -24.49 39.64
CA LYS A 56 8.20 -23.24 39.86
C LYS A 56 9.00 -22.20 40.65
N LYS A 57 9.72 -22.61 41.69
CA LYS A 57 10.61 -21.70 42.46
C LYS A 57 11.80 -21.20 41.66
N ILE A 58 12.32 -21.98 40.71
CA ILE A 58 13.40 -21.57 39.82
C ILE A 58 12.90 -20.49 38.87
N VAL A 59 11.71 -20.70 38.27
CA VAL A 59 11.06 -19.71 37.41
C VAL A 59 10.74 -18.42 38.16
N GLU A 60 10.21 -18.49 39.38
CA GLU A 60 9.91 -17.29 40.20
C GLU A 60 11.14 -16.51 40.67
N ARG A 61 12.34 -17.07 40.54
CA ARG A 61 13.61 -16.41 40.89
C ARG A 61 14.32 -15.77 39.70
N ASP A 62 13.72 -15.85 38.49
CA ASP A 62 14.29 -15.37 37.24
C ASP A 62 15.73 -15.87 37.01
N ASP A 63 15.99 -17.14 37.34
CA ASP A 63 17.31 -17.76 37.16
C ASP A 63 17.70 -17.73 35.67
N PRO A 64 18.96 -17.35 35.31
CA PRO A 64 19.40 -17.30 33.92
C PRO A 64 19.07 -18.54 33.08
N LYS A 65 19.07 -19.72 33.70
CA LYS A 65 18.73 -20.99 33.04
C LYS A 65 17.30 -21.05 32.49
N VAL A 66 16.37 -20.31 33.11
CA VAL A 66 14.99 -20.20 32.66
C VAL A 66 14.93 -19.62 31.24
N TYR A 67 15.80 -18.65 30.95
CA TYR A 67 15.87 -18.02 29.63
C TYR A 67 16.48 -18.94 28.58
N GLU A 68 17.49 -19.73 28.93
CA GLU A 68 18.07 -20.74 28.02
C GLU A 68 17.02 -21.79 27.63
N VAL A 69 16.26 -22.29 28.61
CA VAL A 69 15.16 -23.24 28.35
C VAL A 69 14.05 -22.58 27.53
N LEU A 70 13.73 -21.32 27.82
CA LEU A 70 12.72 -20.57 27.09
C LEU A 70 13.12 -20.39 25.61
N GLU A 71 14.37 -20.04 25.33
CA GLU A 71 14.88 -19.91 23.95
C GLU A 71 14.74 -21.19 23.13
N ASP A 72 14.87 -22.36 23.76
CA ASP A 72 14.65 -23.64 23.08
C ASP A 72 13.16 -23.93 22.83
N ILE A 73 12.28 -23.58 23.79
CA ILE A 73 10.83 -23.79 23.65
C ILE A 73 10.25 -22.91 22.53
N ILE A 74 10.71 -21.67 22.41
CA ILE A 74 10.10 -20.69 21.51
C ILE A 74 10.50 -20.86 20.03
N LYS A 75 11.65 -21.49 19.74
CA LYS A 75 12.15 -21.67 18.35
C LYS A 75 11.13 -22.33 17.43
N ASP A 76 10.33 -23.24 17.97
CA ASP A 76 9.30 -23.96 17.22
C ASP A 76 7.87 -23.68 17.68
N HIS A 77 7.66 -22.57 18.38
CA HIS A 77 6.36 -22.23 18.94
C HIS A 77 5.88 -20.85 18.50
N PRO A 78 5.06 -20.76 17.42
CA PRO A 78 4.53 -19.48 16.98
C PRO A 78 3.62 -18.86 18.04
N VAL A 79 3.48 -17.54 17.99
CA VAL A 79 2.53 -16.76 18.80
C VAL A 79 1.62 -15.96 17.89
N LEU A 80 0.38 -15.73 18.31
CA LEU A 80 -0.56 -14.91 17.57
C LEU A 80 -0.55 -13.49 18.10
N LEU A 81 -0.34 -12.51 17.23
CA LEU A 81 -0.53 -11.10 17.53
C LEU A 81 -1.89 -10.63 17.01
N ASN A 82 -2.59 -9.86 17.82
CA ASN A 82 -3.88 -9.27 17.47
C ASN A 82 -3.94 -7.80 17.89
N ARG A 83 -4.40 -6.94 16.97
CA ARG A 83 -4.74 -5.55 17.26
C ARG A 83 -6.25 -5.33 17.21
N ALA A 84 -6.77 -4.67 18.24
CA ALA A 84 -8.17 -4.26 18.28
C ALA A 84 -8.30 -2.85 17.68
N PRO A 85 -9.34 -2.57 16.86
CA PRO A 85 -10.37 -3.49 16.38
C PRO A 85 -9.88 -4.40 15.24
N THR A 86 -10.28 -5.68 15.26
CA THR A 86 -10.00 -6.63 14.17
C THR A 86 -11.06 -6.48 13.08
N LEU A 87 -10.69 -5.86 11.95
CA LEU A 87 -11.62 -5.59 10.84
C LEU A 87 -11.64 -6.71 9.77
N HIS A 88 -10.51 -7.38 9.58
CA HIS A 88 -10.31 -8.46 8.62
C HIS A 88 -9.36 -9.51 9.21
N ARG A 89 -9.25 -10.69 8.56
CA ARG A 89 -8.39 -11.80 9.01
C ARG A 89 -6.95 -11.41 9.31
N LEU A 90 -6.36 -10.47 8.56
CA LEU A 90 -4.96 -10.06 8.76
C LEU A 90 -4.75 -9.24 10.04
N GLY A 91 -5.83 -8.84 10.74
CA GLY A 91 -5.74 -8.27 12.08
C GLY A 91 -5.32 -9.29 13.15
N ILE A 92 -5.21 -10.58 12.79
CA ILE A 92 -4.58 -11.64 13.59
C ILE A 92 -3.58 -12.38 12.70
N GLN A 93 -2.30 -12.36 13.06
CA GLN A 93 -1.26 -13.11 12.36
C GLN A 93 -0.36 -13.85 13.36
N ALA A 94 0.22 -14.95 12.89
CA ALA A 94 1.21 -15.71 13.63
C ALA A 94 2.62 -15.20 13.33
N PHE A 95 3.47 -15.23 14.34
CA PHE A 95 4.88 -14.86 14.26
C PHE A 95 5.72 -15.82 15.08
N GLU A 96 6.97 -15.99 14.68
CA GLU A 96 7.99 -16.64 15.48
C GLU A 96 8.55 -15.63 16.50
N PRO A 97 8.42 -15.90 17.81
CA PRO A 97 8.86 -14.97 18.83
C PRO A 97 10.39 -14.99 18.99
N VAL A 98 10.98 -13.79 18.94
CA VAL A 98 12.39 -13.52 19.29
C VAL A 98 12.41 -12.82 20.65
N LEU A 99 13.17 -13.33 21.61
CA LEU A 99 13.24 -12.70 22.94
C LEU A 99 13.91 -11.34 22.86
N VAL A 100 13.23 -10.32 23.38
CA VAL A 100 13.76 -8.95 23.46
C VAL A 100 13.79 -8.46 24.90
N GLU A 101 14.76 -7.59 25.17
CA GLU A 101 14.82 -6.84 26.41
C GLU A 101 13.75 -5.73 26.44
N GLY A 102 13.33 -5.37 27.65
CA GLY A 102 12.30 -4.35 27.88
C GLY A 102 10.90 -4.93 28.08
N LYS A 103 9.88 -4.10 27.83
CA LYS A 103 8.47 -4.44 28.09
C LYS A 103 7.56 -4.30 26.86
N ALA A 104 8.07 -3.77 25.75
CA ALA A 104 7.30 -3.51 24.54
C ALA A 104 7.48 -4.63 23.52
N ILE A 105 6.41 -4.95 22.80
CA ILE A 105 6.44 -5.93 21.71
C ILE A 105 7.07 -5.24 20.50
N ARG A 106 8.06 -5.86 19.86
CA ARG A 106 8.60 -5.35 18.60
C ARG A 106 7.87 -6.01 17.44
N ILE A 107 7.41 -5.21 16.50
CA ILE A 107 6.75 -5.72 15.29
C ILE A 107 7.50 -5.27 14.03
N HIS A 108 7.39 -6.10 13.01
CA HIS A 108 7.95 -5.82 11.70
C HIS A 108 7.24 -4.61 11.05
N PRO A 109 7.95 -3.62 10.49
CA PRO A 109 7.32 -2.44 9.90
C PRO A 109 6.33 -2.72 8.77
N LEU A 110 6.59 -3.74 7.94
CA LEU A 110 5.72 -4.08 6.80
C LEU A 110 4.37 -4.69 7.20
N VAL A 111 4.22 -5.22 8.42
CA VAL A 111 2.92 -5.76 8.87
C VAL A 111 2.01 -4.69 9.47
N CYS A 112 2.53 -3.49 9.75
CA CYS A 112 1.74 -2.41 10.36
C CYS A 112 0.53 -2.02 9.53
N ALA A 113 0.64 -2.05 8.20
CA ALA A 113 -0.48 -1.77 7.30
C ALA A 113 -1.62 -2.79 7.48
N ALA A 114 -1.30 -4.08 7.60
CA ALA A 114 -2.28 -5.14 7.81
C ALA A 114 -2.98 -5.06 9.18
N PHE A 115 -2.28 -4.61 10.23
CA PHE A 115 -2.89 -4.37 11.53
C PHE A 115 -3.56 -2.99 11.67
N ASN A 116 -3.40 -2.12 10.66
CA ASN A 116 -3.69 -0.69 10.73
C ASN A 116 -3.07 -0.04 11.98
N ALA A 117 -1.85 -0.46 12.31
CA ALA A 117 -1.15 -0.10 13.54
C ALA A 117 -0.17 1.07 13.32
N ASP A 118 -0.06 1.93 14.31
CA ASP A 118 0.99 2.93 14.41
C ASP A 118 1.78 2.77 15.72
N PHE A 119 2.77 3.64 15.94
CA PHE A 119 3.67 3.56 17.09
C PHE A 119 3.49 4.72 18.07
N ASP A 120 2.29 5.28 18.17
CA ASP A 120 2.00 6.44 19.03
C ASP A 120 1.46 6.06 20.44
N GLY A 121 1.31 4.75 20.70
CA GLY A 121 0.77 4.22 21.97
C GLY A 121 -0.08 2.97 21.81
N ASP A 122 -0.28 2.50 20.58
CA ASP A 122 -1.00 1.28 20.26
C ASP A 122 -0.50 0.05 21.04
N GLN A 123 -1.43 -0.86 21.30
CA GLN A 123 -1.17 -2.09 22.05
C GLN A 123 -1.67 -3.30 21.27
N MET A 124 -0.90 -4.38 21.32
CA MET A 124 -1.29 -5.67 20.74
C MET A 124 -1.43 -6.73 21.82
N ALA A 125 -2.42 -7.59 21.64
CA ALA A 125 -2.58 -8.80 22.43
C ALA A 125 -1.75 -9.93 21.82
N VAL A 126 -1.19 -10.77 22.67
CA VAL A 126 -0.44 -11.97 22.31
C VAL A 126 -1.21 -13.18 22.80
N HIS A 127 -1.32 -14.22 21.97
CA HIS A 127 -1.91 -15.50 22.34
C HIS A 127 -0.97 -16.66 21.97
N VAL A 128 -0.94 -17.69 22.82
CA VAL A 128 -0.09 -18.87 22.62
C VAL A 128 -0.95 -20.07 22.15
N PRO A 129 -0.75 -20.58 20.92
CA PRO A 129 -1.38 -21.82 20.45
C PRO A 129 -0.88 -23.04 21.25
N LEU A 130 -1.77 -23.71 21.99
CA LEU A 130 -1.34 -24.75 22.94
C LEU A 130 -1.29 -26.16 22.33
N SER A 131 -2.25 -26.52 21.48
CA SER A 131 -2.28 -27.85 20.87
C SER A 131 -1.36 -27.92 19.65
N PHE A 132 -0.91 -29.12 19.33
CA PHE A 132 -0.05 -29.35 18.17
C PHE A 132 -0.75 -28.93 16.86
N GLU A 133 -2.04 -29.21 16.74
CA GLU A 133 -2.86 -28.81 15.60
C GLU A 133 -2.93 -27.29 15.46
N ALA A 134 -3.11 -26.56 16.58
CA ALA A 134 -3.18 -25.11 16.57
C ALA A 134 -1.82 -24.46 16.23
N GLN A 135 -0.71 -25.06 16.66
CA GLN A 135 0.64 -24.61 16.28
C GLN A 135 0.90 -24.82 14.79
N LEU A 136 0.49 -25.97 14.25
CA LEU A 136 0.58 -26.24 12.81
C LEU A 136 -0.32 -25.29 12.00
N GLU A 137 -1.56 -25.07 12.43
CA GLU A 137 -2.47 -24.12 11.79
C GLU A 137 -1.87 -22.69 11.77
N ALA A 138 -1.33 -22.25 12.91
CA ALA A 138 -0.67 -20.96 13.00
C ALA A 138 0.51 -20.83 12.02
N ARG A 139 1.33 -21.88 11.89
CA ARG A 139 2.53 -21.87 11.03
C ARG A 139 2.18 -21.98 9.54
N VAL A 140 1.21 -22.82 9.18
CA VAL A 140 0.86 -23.09 7.78
C VAL A 140 -0.06 -22.03 7.20
N LEU A 141 -1.03 -21.53 7.99
CA LEU A 141 -2.06 -20.61 7.48
C LEU A 141 -1.89 -19.16 7.93
N MET A 142 -1.48 -18.95 9.19
CA MET A 142 -1.54 -17.63 9.81
C MET A 142 -0.20 -16.88 9.86
N LEU A 143 0.91 -17.53 9.49
CA LEU A 143 2.23 -16.91 9.51
C LEU A 143 2.22 -15.66 8.63
N SER A 144 2.81 -14.57 9.11
CA SER A 144 2.79 -13.28 8.38
C SER A 144 3.40 -13.38 6.98
N SER A 145 4.39 -14.25 6.79
CA SER A 145 5.01 -14.55 5.49
C SER A 145 4.02 -15.07 4.44
N ASN A 146 2.93 -15.72 4.86
CA ASN A 146 1.94 -16.31 3.95
C ASN A 146 0.84 -15.29 3.59
N ASN A 147 0.81 -14.15 4.27
CA ASN A 147 -0.28 -13.19 4.22
C ASN A 147 0.22 -11.84 3.63
N ILE A 148 0.78 -11.91 2.42
CA ILE A 148 1.39 -10.79 1.68
C ILE A 148 0.36 -9.99 0.87
N LEU A 149 -0.68 -10.66 0.39
CA LEU A 149 -1.73 -10.06 -0.45
C LEU A 149 -3.02 -9.81 0.33
N LEU A 150 -3.76 -8.78 -0.07
CA LEU A 150 -5.09 -8.49 0.46
C LEU A 150 -6.11 -9.48 -0.13
N PRO A 151 -6.92 -10.16 0.72
CA PRO A 151 -7.98 -11.04 0.24
C PRO A 151 -9.08 -10.32 -0.57
N SER A 152 -9.18 -9.00 -0.46
CA SER A 152 -10.24 -8.21 -1.11
C SER A 152 -9.97 -7.89 -2.57
N ASN A 153 -8.71 -7.71 -2.97
CA ASN A 153 -8.33 -7.25 -4.31
C ASN A 153 -7.01 -7.83 -4.83
N GLY A 154 -6.33 -8.70 -4.07
CA GLY A 154 -5.07 -9.32 -4.47
C GLY A 154 -3.85 -8.39 -4.49
N ARG A 155 -4.00 -7.11 -4.09
CA ARG A 155 -2.87 -6.19 -4.02
C ARG A 155 -2.00 -6.47 -2.79
N PRO A 156 -0.67 -6.24 -2.86
CA PRO A 156 0.20 -6.44 -1.70
C PRO A 156 -0.16 -5.54 -0.51
N VAL A 157 -0.44 -6.15 0.65
CA VAL A 157 -0.66 -5.45 1.93
C VAL A 157 0.66 -5.03 2.58
N THR A 158 1.72 -5.80 2.34
CA THR A 158 3.07 -5.57 2.89
C THR A 158 3.89 -4.60 2.05
N ALA A 159 3.24 -3.76 1.25
CA ALA A 159 3.92 -2.73 0.48
C ALA A 159 4.66 -1.76 1.44
N PRO A 160 5.91 -1.36 1.11
CA PRO A 160 6.65 -0.38 1.87
C PRO A 160 5.84 0.90 2.08
N SER A 161 6.03 1.52 3.24
CA SER A 161 5.34 2.74 3.61
C SER A 161 6.32 3.83 4.03
N GLN A 162 5.91 5.08 3.82
CA GLN A 162 6.58 6.29 4.32
C GLN A 162 8.08 6.29 4.03
N ASP A 163 8.93 6.15 5.07
CA ASP A 163 10.37 6.33 4.99
C ASP A 163 11.05 5.35 4.03
N MET A 164 10.60 4.10 3.97
CA MET A 164 11.14 3.11 3.03
C MET A 164 10.92 3.54 1.58
N VAL A 165 9.73 4.10 1.28
CA VAL A 165 9.39 4.61 -0.04
C VAL A 165 10.24 5.83 -0.38
N ILE A 166 10.44 6.75 0.57
CA ILE A 166 11.29 7.94 0.36
C ILE A 166 12.73 7.52 0.05
N GLY A 167 13.26 6.52 0.76
CA GLY A 167 14.62 6.01 0.52
C GLY A 167 14.79 5.45 -0.89
N CYS A 168 13.87 4.58 -1.31
CA CYS A 168 13.88 4.01 -2.67
C CYS A 168 13.69 5.08 -3.75
N TYR A 169 12.75 6.01 -3.54
CA TYR A 169 12.48 7.11 -4.46
C TYR A 169 13.67 8.05 -4.59
N TYR A 170 14.26 8.49 -3.47
CA TYR A 170 15.43 9.37 -3.46
C TYR A 170 16.62 8.75 -4.20
N LEU A 171 16.86 7.46 -3.99
CA LEU A 171 17.94 6.74 -4.65
C LEU A 171 17.72 6.63 -6.16
N THR A 172 16.50 6.28 -6.57
CA THR A 172 16.18 5.93 -7.96
C THR A 172 15.81 7.14 -8.82
N LYS A 173 15.53 8.28 -8.17
CA LYS A 173 15.22 9.55 -8.84
C LYS A 173 16.48 10.15 -9.49
N PRO A 174 16.47 10.39 -10.81
CA PRO A 174 17.57 11.04 -11.48
C PRO A 174 17.55 12.57 -11.28
N SER A 175 18.55 13.26 -11.82
CA SER A 175 18.55 14.72 -11.88
C SER A 175 17.35 15.25 -12.68
N LEU A 176 16.90 16.48 -12.39
CA LEU A 176 15.73 17.07 -13.05
C LEU A 176 15.84 17.03 -14.58
N ALA A 177 17.03 17.31 -15.13
CA ALA A 177 17.27 17.28 -16.57
C ALA A 177 17.03 15.91 -17.18
N ILE A 178 17.47 14.84 -16.52
CA ILE A 178 17.24 13.46 -16.98
C ILE A 178 15.77 13.09 -16.78
N SER A 179 15.18 13.43 -15.63
CA SER A 179 13.77 13.12 -15.33
C SER A 179 12.80 13.74 -16.33
N ASP A 180 13.01 15.01 -16.71
CA ASP A 180 12.16 15.72 -17.66
C ASP A 180 12.27 15.10 -19.07
N LEU A 181 13.48 14.69 -19.47
CA LEU A 181 13.71 14.03 -20.75
C LEU A 181 13.13 12.61 -20.79
N GLU A 182 13.33 11.81 -19.74
CA GLU A 182 12.73 10.48 -19.61
C GLU A 182 11.19 10.54 -19.66
N ALA A 183 10.59 11.53 -18.98
CA ALA A 183 9.15 11.73 -19.01
C ALA A 183 8.62 12.08 -20.41
N LEU A 184 9.41 12.79 -21.23
CA LEU A 184 9.05 13.07 -22.63
C LEU A 184 9.18 11.84 -23.51
N VAL A 185 10.26 11.07 -23.37
CA VAL A 185 10.51 9.84 -24.15
C VAL A 185 9.45 8.78 -23.84
N ASN A 186 9.13 8.58 -22.57
CA ASN A 186 8.22 7.52 -22.12
C ASN A 186 6.74 7.88 -22.27
N ASN A 187 6.38 9.09 -22.71
CA ASN A 187 4.98 9.48 -22.87
C ASN A 187 4.41 8.97 -24.20
N PRO A 188 3.55 7.91 -24.21
CA PRO A 188 3.02 7.32 -25.44
C PRO A 188 2.08 8.24 -26.22
N LYS A 189 1.61 9.35 -25.62
CA LYS A 189 0.73 10.35 -26.25
C LYS A 189 1.46 11.62 -26.73
N GLY A 190 2.77 11.75 -26.50
CA GLY A 190 3.56 12.91 -26.93
C GLY A 190 3.89 12.93 -28.43
N ASP A 191 4.26 14.09 -28.98
CA ASP A 191 4.69 14.20 -30.39
C ASP A 191 5.96 13.37 -30.65
N LYS A 192 6.01 12.67 -31.79
CA LYS A 192 7.14 11.78 -32.14
C LYS A 192 8.45 12.56 -32.31
N ASN A 193 8.37 13.80 -32.78
CA ASN A 193 9.55 14.66 -32.94
C ASN A 193 10.14 15.08 -31.59
N ASP A 194 9.30 15.39 -30.61
CA ASP A 194 9.73 15.76 -29.26
C ASP A 194 10.41 14.59 -28.55
N ARG A 195 9.92 13.35 -28.75
CA ARG A 195 10.57 12.14 -28.21
C ARG A 195 11.94 11.88 -28.81
N ALA A 196 12.06 11.97 -30.13
CA ALA A 196 13.34 11.75 -30.81
C ALA A 196 14.38 12.81 -30.39
N SER A 197 13.94 14.07 -30.27
CA SER A 197 14.81 15.15 -29.77
C SER A 197 15.21 14.94 -28.31
N ALA A 198 14.30 14.45 -27.46
CA ALA A 198 14.59 14.15 -26.06
C ALA A 198 15.57 12.97 -25.92
N ASP A 199 15.43 11.94 -26.75
CA ASP A 199 16.33 10.79 -26.75
C ASP A 199 17.75 11.17 -27.23
N GLU A 200 17.87 12.03 -28.25
CA GLU A 200 19.18 12.56 -28.68
C GLU A 200 19.83 13.40 -27.57
N ALA A 201 19.05 14.20 -26.86
CA ALA A 201 19.53 14.99 -25.72
C ALA A 201 19.98 14.09 -24.57
N LEU A 202 19.26 12.99 -24.29
CA LEU A 202 19.71 11.97 -23.34
C LEU A 202 21.02 11.33 -23.80
N GLY A 203 21.11 10.91 -25.07
CA GLY A 203 22.33 10.34 -25.64
C GLY A 203 23.57 11.19 -25.34
N LYS A 204 23.48 12.50 -25.56
CA LYS A 204 24.58 13.45 -25.27
C LYS A 204 24.99 13.51 -23.80
N ILE A 205 24.04 13.36 -22.87
CA ILE A 205 24.33 13.32 -21.42
C ILE A 205 25.07 12.02 -21.08
N TYR A 206 24.68 10.91 -21.72
CA TYR A 206 25.21 9.59 -21.44
C TYR A 206 26.51 9.27 -22.22
N ASP A 207 26.84 9.96 -23.31
CA ASP A 207 28.05 9.70 -24.11
C ASP A 207 29.36 9.80 -23.29
N GLY A 208 29.39 10.68 -22.28
CA GLY A 208 30.52 10.84 -21.36
C GLY A 208 30.41 10.04 -20.05
N ALA A 209 29.35 9.25 -19.88
CA ALA A 209 29.06 8.56 -18.63
C ALA A 209 29.92 7.29 -18.45
N PRO A 210 30.33 6.97 -17.21
CA PRO A 210 31.09 5.75 -16.93
C PRO A 210 30.26 4.50 -17.22
N ARG A 211 30.96 3.42 -17.58
CA ARG A 211 30.37 2.12 -17.88
C ARG A 211 30.71 1.12 -16.79
N PHE A 212 29.71 0.39 -16.31
CA PHE A 212 29.85 -0.61 -15.25
C PHE A 212 29.26 -1.93 -15.68
N SER A 213 29.93 -3.01 -15.28
CA SER A 213 29.53 -4.38 -15.59
C SER A 213 28.88 -5.08 -14.39
N THR A 214 29.24 -4.66 -13.17
CA THR A 214 28.76 -5.28 -11.93
C THR A 214 28.27 -4.23 -10.93
N TYR A 215 27.34 -4.63 -10.07
CA TYR A 215 26.82 -3.78 -9.00
C TYR A 215 27.93 -3.30 -8.04
N GLY A 216 28.91 -4.16 -7.76
CA GLY A 216 30.03 -3.85 -6.87
C GLY A 216 30.94 -2.73 -7.40
N GLU A 217 31.10 -2.60 -8.71
CA GLU A 217 31.86 -1.48 -9.29
C GLU A 217 31.16 -0.13 -9.07
N VAL A 218 29.83 -0.13 -9.14
CA VAL A 218 29.02 1.07 -8.85
C VAL A 218 29.12 1.45 -7.38
N GLU A 219 28.99 0.47 -6.47
CA GLU A 219 29.15 0.68 -5.03
C GLU A 219 30.55 1.23 -4.71
N MET A 220 31.60 0.62 -5.26
CA MET A 220 32.98 1.10 -5.09
C MET A 220 33.17 2.52 -5.64
N GLY A 221 32.53 2.84 -6.78
CA GLY A 221 32.54 4.18 -7.36
C GLY A 221 31.87 5.23 -6.46
N MET A 222 30.80 4.84 -5.75
CA MET A 222 30.13 5.70 -4.77
C MET A 222 30.95 5.87 -3.49
N GLU A 223 31.52 4.79 -2.95
CA GLU A 223 32.38 4.86 -1.76
C GLU A 223 33.65 5.70 -2.01
N ALA A 224 34.21 5.63 -3.22
CA ALA A 224 35.31 6.48 -3.63
C ALA A 224 34.93 7.96 -3.85
N GLY A 225 33.64 8.32 -3.71
CA GLY A 225 33.12 9.67 -3.92
C GLY A 225 33.14 10.14 -5.38
N ARG A 226 33.28 9.21 -6.34
CA ARG A 226 33.30 9.52 -7.79
C ARG A 226 31.90 9.55 -8.40
N LEU A 227 30.97 8.83 -7.79
CA LEU A 227 29.57 8.76 -8.21
C LEU A 227 28.66 9.25 -7.08
N GLN A 228 27.57 9.89 -7.47
CA GLN A 228 26.41 10.13 -6.63
C GLN A 228 25.23 9.27 -7.12
N PHE A 229 24.20 9.10 -6.30
CA PHE A 229 23.03 8.28 -6.66
C PHE A 229 22.38 8.69 -7.99
N GLY A 230 22.18 9.99 -8.23
CA GLY A 230 21.62 10.51 -9.48
C GLY A 230 22.61 10.62 -10.64
N SER A 231 23.85 10.12 -10.51
CA SER A 231 24.84 10.19 -11.59
C SER A 231 24.48 9.25 -12.74
N PRO A 232 24.51 9.71 -14.01
CA PRO A 232 24.24 8.87 -15.16
C PRO A 232 25.37 7.85 -15.34
N CYS A 233 25.02 6.62 -15.72
CA CYS A 233 25.96 5.56 -16.04
C CYS A 233 25.40 4.61 -17.09
N TRP A 234 26.28 3.91 -17.79
CA TRP A 234 25.91 2.76 -18.61
C TRP A 234 26.09 1.51 -17.78
N TYR A 235 25.06 0.67 -17.74
CA TYR A 235 25.09 -0.61 -17.06
C TYR A 235 24.92 -1.75 -18.06
N TRP A 236 25.74 -2.78 -17.91
CA TRP A 236 25.62 -4.00 -18.71
C TRP A 236 24.52 -4.89 -18.12
N VAL A 237 23.43 -5.06 -18.87
CA VAL A 237 22.34 -5.96 -18.50
C VAL A 237 22.56 -7.27 -19.25
N ALA A 238 22.81 -8.35 -18.51
CA ALA A 238 22.94 -9.69 -19.07
C ALA A 238 21.56 -10.31 -19.28
N GLU A 239 21.27 -10.82 -20.48
CA GLU A 239 20.06 -11.60 -20.73
C GLU A 239 20.14 -12.93 -19.97
N HIS A 240 19.06 -13.38 -19.36
CA HIS A 240 19.05 -14.65 -18.66
C HIS A 240 18.99 -15.81 -19.67
N SER A 241 20.15 -16.31 -20.11
CA SER A 241 20.25 -17.57 -20.84
C SER A 241 20.65 -18.71 -19.90
N SER A 242 19.81 -19.74 -19.80
CA SER A 242 20.06 -20.97 -19.04
C SER A 242 21.09 -21.92 -19.68
N GLU A 243 21.73 -21.53 -20.79
CA GLU A 243 22.77 -22.32 -21.46
C GLU A 243 24.16 -21.72 -21.19
N GLU A 244 25.11 -22.58 -20.80
CA GLU A 244 26.53 -22.23 -20.64
C GLU A 244 27.12 -21.76 -21.98
N GLY A 245 27.10 -20.44 -22.19
CA GLY A 245 27.67 -19.72 -23.33
C GLY A 245 27.93 -18.25 -22.99
N GLU A 246 28.52 -17.47 -23.91
CA GLU A 246 28.58 -16.02 -23.77
C GLU A 246 27.16 -15.48 -23.64
N VAL A 247 26.83 -14.99 -22.45
CA VAL A 247 25.52 -14.44 -22.15
C VAL A 247 25.32 -13.18 -23.01
N PRO A 248 24.40 -13.19 -23.99
CA PRO A 248 24.08 -11.97 -24.73
C PRO A 248 23.60 -10.91 -23.74
N GLY A 249 24.01 -9.67 -23.95
CA GLY A 249 23.64 -8.57 -23.06
C GLY A 249 23.68 -7.25 -23.80
N GLU A 250 23.06 -6.26 -23.20
CA GLU A 250 22.98 -4.92 -23.77
C GLU A 250 23.42 -3.85 -22.78
N TRP A 251 24.02 -2.80 -23.32
CA TRP A 251 24.35 -1.60 -22.55
C TRP A 251 23.09 -0.74 -22.41
N GLN A 252 22.54 -0.67 -21.20
CA GLN A 252 21.41 0.21 -20.90
C GLN A 252 21.86 1.50 -20.22
N ARG A 253 21.19 2.61 -20.55
CA ARG A 253 21.38 3.91 -19.92
C ARG A 253 20.66 3.93 -18.57
N SER A 254 21.34 4.09 -17.46
CA SER A 254 20.71 4.10 -16.13
C SER A 254 21.35 5.12 -15.20
N THR A 255 20.93 5.16 -13.94
CA THR A 255 21.60 5.92 -12.90
C THR A 255 22.25 4.99 -11.90
N ALA A 256 23.31 5.45 -11.26
CA ALA A 256 24.05 4.66 -10.29
C ALA A 256 23.13 4.18 -9.14
N GLY A 257 22.15 4.99 -8.73
CA GLY A 257 21.14 4.61 -7.74
C GLY A 257 20.14 3.55 -8.21
N ARG A 258 19.67 3.60 -9.47
CA ARG A 258 18.82 2.54 -10.03
C ARG A 258 19.57 1.21 -10.16
N VAL A 259 20.85 1.26 -10.56
CA VAL A 259 21.70 0.06 -10.61
C VAL A 259 21.85 -0.56 -9.23
N LEU A 260 22.07 0.24 -8.18
CA LEU A 260 22.10 -0.27 -6.81
C LEU A 260 20.75 -0.84 -6.36
N PHE A 261 19.62 -0.22 -6.72
CA PHE A 261 18.30 -0.77 -6.41
C PHE A 261 18.06 -2.13 -7.07
N ASN A 262 18.61 -2.36 -8.26
CA ASN A 262 18.52 -3.65 -8.93
C ASN A 262 19.34 -4.76 -8.25
N SER A 263 20.24 -4.44 -7.32
CA SER A 263 20.99 -5.48 -6.59
C SER A 263 20.14 -6.26 -5.58
N ILE A 264 18.95 -5.76 -5.22
CA ILE A 264 18.02 -6.45 -4.31
C ILE A 264 16.89 -7.16 -5.06
N ILE A 265 16.66 -6.81 -6.33
CA ILE A 265 15.60 -7.39 -7.15
C ILE A 265 15.99 -8.84 -7.51
N PRO A 266 15.08 -9.82 -7.39
CA PRO A 266 15.31 -11.18 -7.88
C PRO A 266 15.72 -11.18 -9.36
N GLU A 267 16.73 -11.99 -9.68
CA GLU A 267 17.29 -12.11 -11.03
C GLU A 267 16.22 -12.35 -12.10
N GLU A 268 15.19 -13.15 -11.79
CA GLU A 268 14.11 -13.50 -12.72
C GLU A 268 13.27 -12.33 -13.24
N LEU A 269 13.21 -11.21 -12.51
CA LEU A 269 12.46 -10.01 -12.95
C LEU A 269 13.27 -9.13 -13.92
N GLY A 270 14.57 -9.42 -14.10
CA GLY A 270 15.46 -8.63 -14.93
C GLY A 270 15.74 -7.23 -14.37
N PHE A 271 16.33 -6.39 -15.23
CA PHE A 271 16.75 -5.04 -14.85
C PHE A 271 15.62 -4.03 -15.03
N LEU A 272 15.24 -3.34 -13.96
CA LEU A 272 14.19 -2.33 -13.94
C LEU A 272 14.77 -0.92 -13.87
N ASN A 273 14.51 -0.12 -14.91
CA ASN A 273 15.08 1.21 -15.07
C ASN A 273 14.05 2.32 -14.93
N GLN A 274 13.43 2.42 -13.75
CA GLN A 274 12.44 3.45 -13.45
C GLN A 274 12.64 4.06 -12.07
N THR A 275 11.90 5.13 -11.80
CA THR A 275 11.87 5.74 -10.47
C THR A 275 10.80 5.04 -9.63
N PHE A 276 11.18 4.57 -8.44
CA PHE A 276 10.30 3.75 -7.61
C PHE A 276 9.61 4.60 -6.53
N GLY A 277 8.33 4.91 -6.74
CA GLY A 277 7.42 5.45 -5.74
C GLY A 277 6.59 4.35 -5.07
N LYS A 278 5.58 4.75 -4.27
CA LYS A 278 4.74 3.81 -3.52
C LYS A 278 3.96 2.86 -4.45
N LYS A 279 3.46 3.38 -5.57
CA LYS A 279 2.66 2.59 -6.52
C LYS A 279 3.56 1.58 -7.23
N GLU A 280 4.67 2.05 -7.78
CA GLU A 280 5.62 1.25 -8.54
C GLU A 280 6.27 0.16 -7.67
N LEU A 281 6.52 0.43 -6.38
CA LEU A 281 6.97 -0.58 -5.43
C LEU A 281 5.88 -1.63 -5.13
N GLY A 282 4.61 -1.23 -5.09
CA GLY A 282 3.49 -2.15 -4.93
C GLY A 282 3.35 -3.08 -6.12
N ASP A 283 3.46 -2.54 -7.33
CA ASP A 283 3.43 -3.30 -8.59
C ASP A 283 4.63 -4.26 -8.66
N LEU A 284 5.85 -3.80 -8.32
CA LEU A 284 7.05 -4.65 -8.25
C LEU A 284 6.90 -5.84 -7.29
N ILE A 285 6.28 -5.65 -6.13
CA ILE A 285 6.06 -6.74 -5.16
C ILE A 285 5.06 -7.75 -5.71
N PHE A 286 4.04 -7.28 -6.43
CA PHE A 286 3.07 -8.14 -7.07
C PHE A 286 3.73 -8.97 -8.19
N ASP A 287 4.54 -8.35 -9.05
CA ASP A 287 5.27 -9.04 -10.12
C ASP A 287 6.27 -10.06 -9.56
N CYS A 288 6.93 -9.73 -8.45
CA CYS A 288 7.80 -10.65 -7.72
C CYS A 288 7.02 -11.87 -7.20
N PHE A 289 5.82 -11.63 -6.65
CA PHE A 289 4.98 -12.69 -6.11
C PHE A 289 4.50 -13.65 -7.20
N THR A 290 4.05 -13.13 -8.34
CA THR A 290 3.53 -13.94 -9.45
C THR A 290 4.63 -14.70 -10.18
N THR A 291 5.80 -14.08 -10.40
CA THR A 291 6.90 -14.66 -11.18
C THR A 291 7.76 -15.64 -10.38
N VAL A 292 8.13 -15.25 -9.14
CA VAL A 292 9.16 -15.94 -8.36
C VAL A 292 8.58 -16.73 -7.19
N GLY A 293 7.33 -16.42 -6.81
CA GLY A 293 6.60 -17.10 -5.74
C GLY A 293 6.87 -16.55 -4.33
N LEU A 294 6.22 -17.17 -3.35
CA LEU A 294 6.13 -16.68 -1.97
C LEU A 294 7.48 -16.52 -1.29
N THR A 295 8.32 -17.55 -1.31
CA THR A 295 9.55 -17.61 -0.50
C THR A 295 10.53 -16.51 -0.89
N LYS A 296 10.87 -16.38 -2.19
CA LYS A 296 11.79 -15.32 -2.63
C LYS A 296 11.19 -13.93 -2.46
N THR A 297 9.87 -13.78 -2.60
CA THR A 297 9.18 -12.51 -2.32
C THR A 297 9.33 -12.09 -0.87
N THR A 298 9.25 -13.02 0.09
CA THR A 298 9.46 -12.68 1.50
C THR A 298 10.90 -12.23 1.80
N GLU A 299 11.90 -12.86 1.18
CA GLU A 299 13.30 -12.44 1.28
C GLU A 299 13.53 -11.07 0.64
N PHE A 300 12.93 -10.85 -0.54
CA PHE A 300 12.94 -9.57 -1.23
C PHE A 300 12.33 -8.45 -0.38
N LEU A 301 11.20 -8.69 0.29
CA LEU A 301 10.57 -7.70 1.18
C LEU A 301 11.47 -7.31 2.37
N ASP A 302 12.16 -8.28 2.97
CA ASP A 302 13.12 -8.02 4.05
C ASP A 302 14.30 -7.18 3.53
N HIS A 303 14.87 -7.52 2.37
CA HIS A 303 15.93 -6.75 1.73
C HIS A 303 15.48 -5.33 1.35
N LEU A 304 14.27 -5.19 0.78
CA LEU A 304 13.68 -3.92 0.37
C LEU A 304 13.47 -2.99 1.56
N LYS A 305 13.04 -3.53 2.71
CA LYS A 305 12.94 -2.78 3.97
C LYS A 305 14.30 -2.29 4.44
N ASP A 306 15.28 -3.18 4.54
CA ASP A 306 16.64 -2.83 5.01
C ASP A 306 17.29 -1.78 4.10
N PHE A 307 17.14 -1.98 2.79
CA PHE A 307 17.62 -1.07 1.76
C PHE A 307 16.94 0.29 1.87
N GLY A 308 15.59 0.32 1.92
CA GLY A 308 14.81 1.54 2.05
C GLY A 308 15.21 2.37 3.26
N PHE A 309 15.33 1.76 4.45
CA PHE A 309 15.76 2.47 5.65
C PHE A 309 17.20 2.98 5.59
N ARG A 310 18.12 2.17 5.05
CA ARG A 310 19.54 2.56 4.89
C ARG A 310 19.66 3.81 4.02
N TYR A 311 19.05 3.80 2.83
CA TYR A 311 19.17 4.92 1.89
C TYR A 311 18.30 6.12 2.25
N ALA A 312 17.18 5.93 2.97
CA ALA A 312 16.45 7.04 3.57
C ALA A 312 17.33 7.79 4.60
N THR A 313 18.07 7.05 5.42
CA THR A 313 19.00 7.63 6.41
C THR A 313 20.17 8.35 5.73
N MET A 314 20.78 7.72 4.73
CA MET A 314 21.90 8.31 3.97
C MET A 314 21.47 9.55 3.17
N GLY A 315 20.24 9.58 2.65
CA GLY A 315 19.69 10.74 1.95
C GLY A 315 19.50 11.96 2.84
N GLY A 316 19.46 11.80 4.17
CA GLY A 316 19.38 12.91 5.13
C GLY A 316 18.16 13.80 4.90
N VAL A 317 17.07 13.25 4.36
CA VAL A 317 15.88 14.01 3.97
C VAL A 317 15.23 14.59 5.23
N SER A 318 15.13 15.91 5.28
CA SER A 318 14.53 16.66 6.38
C SER A 318 13.53 17.68 5.85
N VAL A 319 12.68 18.23 6.71
CA VAL A 319 11.70 19.24 6.34
C VAL A 319 11.91 20.49 7.18
N GLY A 320 12.29 21.58 6.52
CA GLY A 320 12.37 22.91 7.08
C GLY A 320 11.22 23.81 6.64
N ILE A 321 11.01 24.91 7.36
CA ILE A 321 10.04 25.95 6.97
C ILE A 321 10.40 26.62 5.64
N ALA A 322 11.70 26.62 5.28
CA ALA A 322 12.19 27.17 4.03
C ALA A 322 11.70 26.38 2.82
N ASP A 323 11.59 25.05 2.94
CA ASP A 323 11.21 24.13 1.85
C ASP A 323 9.76 24.30 1.40
N LEU A 324 8.90 24.88 2.25
CA LEU A 324 7.50 25.17 1.96
C LEU A 324 7.32 26.43 1.09
N GLU A 325 7.90 26.45 -0.10
CA GLU A 325 7.91 27.65 -0.95
C GLU A 325 6.51 28.12 -1.37
N VAL A 326 6.14 29.34 -0.96
CA VAL A 326 4.89 29.99 -1.40
C VAL A 326 5.10 30.55 -2.81
N PRO A 327 4.19 30.28 -3.78
CA PRO A 327 4.27 30.84 -5.12
C PRO A 327 4.12 32.38 -5.09
N LYS A 328 4.90 33.08 -5.93
CA LYS A 328 4.86 34.56 -6.01
C LYS A 328 3.55 35.03 -6.66
N GLU A 329 3.10 34.23 -7.61
CA GLU A 329 1.86 34.35 -8.38
C GLU A 329 0.61 34.33 -7.50
N LYS A 330 0.71 33.80 -6.26
CA LYS A 330 -0.41 33.74 -5.30
C LYS A 330 -1.09 35.09 -5.12
N LEU A 331 -0.32 36.15 -4.92
CA LEU A 331 -0.91 37.48 -4.66
C LEU A 331 -1.66 38.02 -5.88
N GLU A 332 -1.15 37.76 -7.08
CA GLU A 332 -1.78 38.16 -8.34
C GLU A 332 -3.10 37.42 -8.54
N ILE A 333 -3.10 36.09 -8.37
CA ILE A 333 -4.30 35.25 -8.47
C ILE A 333 -5.38 35.69 -7.46
N LEU A 334 -4.98 35.98 -6.21
CA LEU A 334 -5.91 36.44 -5.18
C LEU A 334 -6.48 37.83 -5.46
N GLN A 335 -5.71 38.73 -6.08
CA GLN A 335 -6.18 40.04 -6.48
C GLN A 335 -7.19 39.93 -7.62
N GLU A 336 -6.87 39.15 -8.66
CA GLU A 336 -7.77 38.91 -9.79
C GLU A 336 -9.11 38.32 -9.33
N ALA A 337 -9.07 37.27 -8.50
CA ALA A 337 -10.27 36.67 -7.92
C ALA A 337 -11.07 37.68 -7.07
N GLY A 338 -10.38 38.51 -6.28
CA GLY A 338 -10.99 39.56 -5.48
C GLY A 338 -11.71 40.62 -6.32
N GLU A 339 -11.14 41.02 -7.44
CA GLU A 339 -11.77 41.95 -8.38
C GLU A 339 -13.01 41.35 -9.04
N GLN A 340 -12.92 40.10 -9.48
CA GLN A 340 -14.07 39.38 -10.06
C GLN A 340 -15.23 39.30 -9.07
N VAL A 341 -14.96 38.93 -7.81
CA VAL A 341 -15.96 38.90 -6.73
C VAL A 341 -16.56 40.28 -6.49
N SER A 342 -15.76 41.35 -6.51
CA SER A 342 -16.27 42.73 -6.38
C SER A 342 -17.20 43.11 -7.54
N ARG A 343 -16.91 42.68 -8.78
CA ARG A 343 -17.79 42.89 -9.94
C ARG A 343 -19.14 42.19 -9.74
N PHE A 344 -19.14 40.94 -9.23
CA PHE A 344 -20.40 40.24 -8.93
C PHE A 344 -21.19 40.90 -7.80
N GLN A 345 -20.52 41.39 -6.75
CA GLN A 345 -21.19 42.14 -5.68
C GLN A 345 -21.82 43.44 -6.20
N LYS A 346 -21.13 44.18 -7.09
CA LYS A 346 -21.68 45.39 -7.73
C LYS A 346 -22.87 45.07 -8.65
N ALA A 347 -22.78 43.99 -9.43
CA ALA A 347 -23.86 43.54 -10.29
C ALA A 347 -25.12 43.15 -9.47
N TYR A 348 -24.92 42.48 -8.33
CA TYR A 348 -25.99 42.18 -7.39
C TYR A 348 -26.59 43.45 -6.78
N GLY A 349 -25.77 44.39 -6.32
CA GLY A 349 -26.21 45.68 -5.77
C GLY A 349 -26.98 46.54 -6.78
N SER A 350 -26.74 46.35 -8.08
CA SER A 350 -27.47 47.01 -9.17
C SER A 350 -28.70 46.23 -9.66
N GLY A 351 -28.95 45.03 -9.12
CA GLY A 351 -30.10 44.19 -9.45
C GLY A 351 -29.97 43.34 -10.73
N TYR A 352 -28.78 43.23 -11.32
CA TYR A 352 -28.57 42.45 -12.56
C TYR A 352 -28.53 40.94 -12.36
N ILE A 353 -28.18 40.47 -11.15
CA ILE A 353 -28.06 39.04 -10.81
C ILE A 353 -28.83 38.73 -9.53
N SER A 354 -29.30 37.50 -9.39
CA SER A 354 -29.93 37.02 -8.16
C SER A 354 -28.90 36.70 -7.07
N ASN A 355 -29.33 36.60 -5.81
CA ASN A 355 -28.42 36.23 -4.71
C ASN A 355 -27.88 34.80 -4.85
N GLY A 356 -28.68 33.87 -5.39
CA GLY A 356 -28.25 32.49 -5.64
C GLY A 356 -27.16 32.41 -6.71
N GLU A 357 -27.33 33.13 -7.82
CA GLU A 357 -26.30 33.21 -8.87
C GLU A 357 -25.04 33.92 -8.37
N ARG A 358 -25.18 34.99 -7.58
CA ARG A 358 -24.05 35.65 -6.92
C ARG A 358 -23.27 34.66 -6.05
N TYR A 359 -23.97 33.93 -5.19
CA TYR A 359 -23.39 32.94 -4.28
C TYR A 359 -22.58 31.87 -5.03
N ASN A 360 -23.19 31.25 -6.05
CA ASN A 360 -22.54 30.21 -6.85
C ASN A 360 -21.33 30.76 -7.60
N LYS A 361 -21.44 31.94 -8.23
CA LYS A 361 -20.32 32.58 -8.94
C LYS A 361 -19.15 32.93 -8.02
N VAL A 362 -19.43 33.41 -6.80
CA VAL A 362 -18.38 33.71 -5.82
C VAL A 362 -17.64 32.44 -5.39
N ILE A 363 -18.36 31.35 -5.13
CA ILE A 363 -17.76 30.06 -4.77
C ILE A 363 -16.91 29.52 -5.91
N ASP A 364 -17.43 29.59 -7.13
CA ASP A 364 -16.75 29.10 -8.32
C ASP A 364 -15.43 29.85 -8.56
N THR A 365 -15.46 31.18 -8.53
CA THR A 365 -14.25 32.02 -8.64
C THR A 365 -13.20 31.68 -7.58
N TRP A 366 -13.61 31.50 -6.32
CA TRP A 366 -12.66 31.12 -5.26
C TRP A 366 -12.15 29.69 -5.38
N THR A 367 -12.95 28.79 -5.95
CA THR A 367 -12.55 27.40 -6.18
C THR A 367 -11.52 27.31 -7.30
N HIS A 368 -11.73 28.05 -8.40
CA HIS A 368 -10.75 28.22 -9.48
C HIS A 368 -9.45 28.83 -8.97
N ALA A 369 -9.52 29.98 -8.27
CA ALA A 369 -8.34 30.63 -7.71
C ALA A 369 -7.55 29.70 -6.76
N ASN A 370 -8.24 28.89 -5.97
CA ASN A 370 -7.62 27.93 -5.06
C ASN A 370 -6.88 26.80 -5.82
N ASN A 371 -7.42 26.34 -6.95
CA ASN A 371 -6.77 25.36 -7.81
C ASN A 371 -5.56 25.95 -8.54
N ASP A 372 -5.69 27.17 -9.08
CA ASP A 372 -4.59 27.88 -9.76
C ASP A 372 -3.40 28.13 -8.84
N VAL A 373 -3.67 28.55 -7.59
CA VAL A 373 -2.62 28.69 -6.55
C VAL A 373 -1.97 27.34 -6.25
N ALA A 374 -2.74 26.26 -6.22
CA ALA A 374 -2.20 24.92 -5.99
C ALA A 374 -1.30 24.46 -7.14
N ASP A 375 -1.70 24.69 -8.39
CA ASP A 375 -0.91 24.36 -9.57
C ASP A 375 0.38 25.18 -9.64
N ALA A 376 0.31 26.48 -9.37
CA ALA A 376 1.49 27.34 -9.31
C ALA A 376 2.48 26.87 -8.22
N MET A 377 1.97 26.49 -7.05
CA MET A 377 2.77 25.94 -5.96
C MET A 377 3.47 24.64 -6.38
N VAL A 378 2.73 23.66 -6.95
CA VAL A 378 3.31 22.37 -7.36
C VAL A 378 4.39 22.57 -8.43
N LYS A 379 4.13 23.39 -9.45
CA LYS A 379 5.11 23.68 -10.52
C LYS A 379 6.40 24.28 -9.97
N ARG A 380 6.29 25.13 -8.95
CA ARG A 380 7.45 25.75 -8.32
C ARG A 380 8.23 24.75 -7.45
N LEU A 381 7.53 23.98 -6.62
CA LEU A 381 8.14 22.95 -5.79
C LEU A 381 8.85 21.87 -6.62
N ALA A 382 8.30 21.53 -7.79
CA ALA A 382 8.89 20.56 -8.71
C ALA A 382 10.27 20.98 -9.24
N ARG A 383 10.53 22.28 -9.37
CA ARG A 383 11.80 22.82 -9.87
C ARG A 383 12.75 23.26 -8.74
N SER A 384 12.25 23.38 -7.52
CA SER A 384 13.04 23.74 -6.35
C SER A 384 14.11 22.66 -6.08
N GLN A 385 15.33 23.10 -5.74
CA GLN A 385 16.47 22.22 -5.43
C GLN A 385 16.69 21.12 -6.51
N GLU A 386 16.58 21.48 -7.80
CA GLU A 386 16.68 20.52 -8.93
C GLU A 386 15.70 19.34 -8.81
N GLY A 387 14.51 19.61 -8.28
CA GLY A 387 13.46 18.62 -8.05
C GLY A 387 13.68 17.72 -6.83
N PHE A 388 14.67 18.01 -5.98
CA PHE A 388 14.91 17.32 -4.71
C PHE A 388 14.35 18.05 -3.49
N ASN A 389 13.40 18.97 -3.68
CA ASN A 389 12.68 19.57 -2.55
C ASN A 389 12.02 18.46 -1.70
N PRO A 390 12.35 18.34 -0.40
CA PRO A 390 11.90 17.23 0.45
C PRO A 390 10.38 17.06 0.47
N VAL A 391 9.65 18.16 0.55
CA VAL A 391 8.19 18.14 0.66
C VAL A 391 7.55 17.74 -0.67
N TYR A 392 8.16 18.15 -1.79
CA TYR A 392 7.77 17.68 -3.11
C TYR A 392 8.04 16.18 -3.29
N MET A 393 9.20 15.69 -2.85
CA MET A 393 9.52 14.26 -2.92
C MET A 393 8.56 13.41 -2.08
N MET A 394 8.22 13.83 -0.87
CA MET A 394 7.25 13.12 -0.01
C MET A 394 5.88 12.97 -0.68
N MET A 395 5.42 14.01 -1.38
CA MET A 395 4.16 14.01 -2.11
C MET A 395 4.24 13.16 -3.39
N THR A 396 5.27 13.36 -4.22
CA THR A 396 5.39 12.68 -5.53
C THR A 396 5.73 11.20 -5.41
N SER A 397 6.54 10.81 -4.44
CA SER A 397 6.81 9.40 -4.13
C SER A 397 5.60 8.66 -3.58
N GLY A 398 4.54 9.38 -3.15
CA GLY A 398 3.40 8.77 -2.47
C GLY A 398 3.71 8.27 -1.05
N ALA A 399 4.88 8.60 -0.51
CA ALA A 399 5.28 8.21 0.84
C ALA A 399 4.38 8.82 1.91
N ARG A 400 4.19 10.14 1.86
CA ARG A 400 3.31 10.87 2.78
C ARG A 400 2.95 12.24 2.22
N GLY A 401 1.67 12.58 2.31
CA GLY A 401 1.17 13.87 1.86
C GLY A 401 0.43 13.77 0.55
N ASN A 402 -0.65 14.54 0.41
CA ASN A 402 -1.35 14.72 -0.86
C ASN A 402 -1.28 16.17 -1.33
N ARG A 403 -1.69 16.41 -2.59
CA ARG A 403 -1.72 17.75 -3.19
C ARG A 403 -2.54 18.75 -2.37
N ASP A 404 -3.65 18.32 -1.77
CA ASP A 404 -4.51 19.18 -0.95
C ASP A 404 -3.87 19.59 0.37
N GLN A 405 -3.16 18.70 1.06
CA GLN A 405 -2.42 18.99 2.30
C GLN A 405 -1.27 19.95 2.01
N MET A 406 -0.55 19.73 0.92
CA MET A 406 0.50 20.63 0.45
C MET A 406 -0.04 22.02 0.14
N ARG A 407 -1.19 22.09 -0.53
CA ARG A 407 -1.88 23.36 -0.81
C ARG A 407 -2.19 24.11 0.47
N GLN A 408 -2.59 23.44 1.56
CA GLN A 408 -2.87 24.09 2.83
C GLN A 408 -1.61 24.62 3.53
N LEU A 409 -0.44 24.02 3.30
CA LEU A 409 0.83 24.44 3.90
C LEU A 409 1.43 25.67 3.22
N ALA A 410 1.50 25.68 1.88
CA ALA A 410 2.22 26.71 1.11
C ALA A 410 1.34 27.47 0.08
N GLY A 411 0.14 27.00 -0.23
CA GLY A 411 -0.81 27.67 -1.13
C GLY A 411 -1.78 28.58 -0.38
N MET A 412 -3.06 28.23 -0.41
CA MET A 412 -4.12 28.80 0.43
C MET A 412 -5.04 27.67 0.91
N ARG A 413 -5.76 27.87 2.02
CA ARG A 413 -6.61 26.81 2.56
C ARG A 413 -7.95 26.69 1.82
N GLY A 414 -8.46 27.79 1.27
CA GLY A 414 -9.67 27.79 0.44
C GLY A 414 -10.96 27.95 1.24
N LEU A 415 -12.06 27.49 0.64
CA LEU A 415 -13.41 27.59 1.19
C LEU A 415 -13.67 26.52 2.26
N MET A 416 -14.53 26.85 3.24
CA MET A 416 -14.90 25.95 4.34
C MET A 416 -16.42 25.76 4.39
N ALA A 417 -16.86 24.55 4.74
CA ALA A 417 -18.27 24.24 4.86
C ALA A 417 -18.81 24.57 6.26
N LYS A 418 -20.04 25.10 6.33
CA LYS A 418 -20.78 25.24 7.59
C LYS A 418 -21.31 23.87 8.07
N PRO A 419 -21.46 23.65 9.38
CA PRO A 419 -21.90 22.37 9.93
C PRO A 419 -23.42 22.12 9.86
N GLN A 420 -24.17 22.81 8.99
CA GLN A 420 -25.61 22.60 8.88
C GLN A 420 -25.93 21.35 8.05
N LYS A 421 -26.66 20.40 8.63
CA LYS A 421 -27.26 19.28 7.90
C LYS A 421 -28.48 19.80 7.13
N LYS A 422 -28.42 19.84 5.80
CA LYS A 422 -29.64 19.90 4.99
C LYS A 422 -30.34 18.54 5.10
N LEU A 423 -31.66 18.55 5.30
CA LEU A 423 -32.49 17.33 5.39
C LEU A 423 -32.40 16.46 4.11
N THR A 424 -31.90 17.04 3.01
CA THR A 424 -31.79 16.44 1.67
C THR A 424 -30.41 15.89 1.32
N GLY A 425 -29.52 15.67 2.30
CA GLY A 425 -28.24 14.95 2.06
C GLY A 425 -27.17 15.72 1.27
N GLY A 426 -27.43 16.97 0.88
CA GLY A 426 -26.45 17.81 0.17
C GLY A 426 -25.32 18.36 1.07
N ILE A 427 -24.21 18.75 0.43
CA ILE A 427 -23.07 19.45 1.04
C ILE A 427 -23.59 20.67 1.82
N GLY A 428 -23.13 20.82 3.07
CA GLY A 428 -23.48 21.96 3.92
C GLY A 428 -23.15 23.29 3.23
N GLU A 429 -23.90 24.34 3.55
CA GLU A 429 -23.67 25.66 2.94
C GLU A 429 -22.21 26.09 3.11
N ILE A 430 -21.54 26.42 1.99
CA ILE A 430 -20.16 26.86 1.97
C ILE A 430 -20.09 28.33 2.43
N ILE A 431 -19.09 28.65 3.24
CA ILE A 431 -18.81 30.02 3.69
C ILE A 431 -18.18 30.79 2.53
N GLU A 432 -18.82 31.88 2.11
CA GLU A 432 -18.39 32.70 0.94
C GLU A 432 -17.01 33.35 1.10
N SER A 433 -16.56 33.56 2.33
CA SER A 433 -15.23 34.10 2.63
C SER A 433 -14.21 32.96 2.77
N PRO A 434 -13.29 32.78 1.82
CA PRO A 434 -12.25 31.77 1.92
C PRO A 434 -11.16 32.18 2.92
N ILE A 435 -10.40 31.19 3.36
CA ILE A 435 -9.15 31.39 4.10
C ILE A 435 -8.03 31.59 3.07
N LYS A 436 -7.51 32.81 2.98
CA LYS A 436 -6.49 33.21 2.00
C LYS A 436 -5.07 32.87 2.48
N ALA A 437 -4.89 32.87 3.79
CA ALA A 437 -3.64 32.47 4.41
C ALA A 437 -3.39 30.95 4.29
N ASN A 438 -2.13 30.57 4.45
CA ASN A 438 -1.69 29.18 4.61
C ASN A 438 -1.05 28.97 6.00
N PHE A 439 -0.69 27.73 6.33
CA PHE A 439 -0.07 27.44 7.63
C PHE A 439 1.34 28.03 7.80
N ARG A 440 2.09 28.25 6.70
CA ARG A 440 3.39 28.92 6.74
C ARG A 440 3.28 30.41 7.11
N GLU A 441 2.27 31.10 6.59
CA GLU A 441 1.99 32.52 6.85
C GLU A 441 1.30 32.76 8.20
N GLY A 442 0.55 31.76 8.68
CA GLY A 442 -0.28 31.84 9.88
C GLY A 442 -1.69 32.37 9.57
N LEU A 443 -2.68 31.87 10.34
CA LEU A 443 -4.07 32.25 10.16
C LEU A 443 -4.46 33.37 11.12
N SER A 444 -5.32 34.28 10.66
CA SER A 444 -5.99 35.23 11.56
C SER A 444 -6.99 34.53 12.48
N VAL A 445 -7.40 35.20 13.57
CA VAL A 445 -8.38 34.67 14.53
C VAL A 445 -9.68 34.25 13.86
N VAL A 446 -10.17 35.05 12.90
CA VAL A 446 -11.42 34.78 12.18
C VAL A 446 -11.29 33.58 11.24
N GLU A 447 -10.20 33.51 10.48
CA GLU A 447 -9.92 32.37 9.59
C GLU A 447 -9.75 31.07 10.38
N TYR A 448 -9.04 31.12 11.51
CA TYR A 448 -8.88 29.98 12.39
C TYR A 448 -10.22 29.52 12.97
N PHE A 449 -11.06 30.46 13.45
CA PHE A 449 -12.40 30.15 13.94
C PHE A 449 -13.27 29.49 12.86
N ILE A 450 -13.26 30.00 11.63
CA ILE A 450 -13.98 29.40 10.49
C ILE A 450 -13.54 27.94 10.29
N SER A 451 -12.23 27.68 10.31
CA SER A 451 -11.64 26.35 10.19
C SER A 451 -12.11 25.34 11.23
N THR A 452 -12.44 25.80 12.46
CA THR A 452 -12.84 24.88 13.55
C THR A 452 -14.13 24.12 13.25
N HIS A 453 -15.03 24.67 12.43
CA HIS A 453 -16.30 24.02 12.08
C HIS A 453 -16.07 22.73 11.29
N GLY A 454 -15.23 22.81 10.25
CA GLY A 454 -14.87 21.65 9.43
C GLY A 454 -14.09 20.61 10.23
N ALA A 455 -13.10 21.06 11.02
CA ALA A 455 -12.28 20.17 11.84
C ALA A 455 -13.10 19.38 12.87
N ARG A 456 -13.98 20.06 13.61
CA ARG A 456 -14.85 19.41 14.62
C ARG A 456 -15.83 18.44 13.97
N LYS A 457 -16.43 18.82 12.84
CA LYS A 457 -17.34 17.93 12.10
C LYS A 457 -16.61 16.68 11.63
N GLY A 458 -15.43 16.82 11.04
CA GLY A 458 -14.61 15.68 10.59
C GLY A 458 -14.33 14.70 11.74
N LEU A 459 -13.84 15.20 12.88
CA LEU A 459 -13.57 14.35 14.06
C LEU A 459 -14.83 13.66 14.60
N ALA A 460 -15.96 14.37 14.64
CA ALA A 460 -17.23 13.80 15.10
C ALA A 460 -17.78 12.75 14.13
N ASP A 461 -17.73 13.02 12.81
CA ASP A 461 -18.20 12.10 11.78
C ASP A 461 -17.34 10.83 11.76
N THR A 462 -16.01 10.94 11.87
CA THR A 462 -15.12 9.78 11.97
C THR A 462 -15.47 8.91 13.18
N ALA A 463 -15.69 9.50 14.36
CA ALA A 463 -16.06 8.75 15.55
C ALA A 463 -17.42 8.04 15.43
N LEU A 464 -18.39 8.64 14.75
CA LEU A 464 -19.72 8.06 14.54
C LEU A 464 -19.70 6.96 13.46
N LYS A 465 -19.03 7.20 12.33
CA LYS A 465 -18.95 6.25 11.21
C LYS A 465 -18.32 4.91 11.61
N THR A 466 -17.35 4.91 12.52
CA THR A 466 -16.71 3.67 12.99
C THR A 466 -17.72 2.67 13.57
N ALA A 467 -18.75 3.14 14.27
CA ALA A 467 -19.79 2.26 14.82
C ALA A 467 -20.69 1.68 13.71
N ASP A 468 -21.03 2.49 12.71
CA ASP A 468 -21.89 2.08 11.59
C ASP A 468 -21.18 1.06 10.70
N ALA A 469 -19.89 1.27 10.39
CA ALA A 469 -19.09 0.33 9.62
C ALA A 469 -18.99 -1.04 10.32
N GLY A 470 -18.66 -1.06 11.62
CA GLY A 470 -18.60 -2.30 12.39
C GLY A 470 -19.95 -3.03 12.47
N TYR A 471 -21.06 -2.29 12.55
CA TYR A 471 -22.40 -2.86 12.51
C TYR A 471 -22.73 -3.47 11.14
N LEU A 472 -22.36 -2.80 10.04
CA LEU A 472 -22.52 -3.32 8.68
C LEU A 472 -21.75 -4.63 8.50
N THR A 473 -20.46 -4.66 8.85
CA THR A 473 -19.63 -5.87 8.76
C THR A 473 -20.25 -7.03 9.53
N ARG A 474 -20.72 -6.77 10.75
CA ARG A 474 -21.41 -7.79 11.55
C ARG A 474 -22.65 -8.34 10.85
N ARG A 475 -23.49 -7.47 10.28
CA ARG A 475 -24.69 -7.91 9.54
C ARG A 475 -24.34 -8.75 8.32
N LEU A 476 -23.28 -8.38 7.60
CA LEU A 476 -22.81 -9.15 6.45
C LEU A 476 -22.31 -10.54 6.88
N VAL A 477 -21.52 -10.61 7.97
CA VAL A 477 -21.05 -11.88 8.52
C VAL A 477 -22.23 -12.74 9.00
N ASP A 478 -23.19 -12.18 9.73
CA ASP A 478 -24.36 -12.92 10.24
C ASP A 478 -25.18 -13.56 9.10
N VAL A 479 -25.17 -12.98 7.89
CA VAL A 479 -25.86 -13.52 6.70
C VAL A 479 -25.00 -14.53 5.94
N ALA A 480 -23.70 -14.29 5.84
CA ALA A 480 -22.81 -15.04 4.96
C ALA A 480 -21.96 -16.11 5.67
N GLN A 481 -21.99 -16.22 7.00
CA GLN A 481 -21.09 -17.10 7.77
C GLN A 481 -21.13 -18.58 7.34
N ASP A 482 -22.28 -19.08 6.91
CA ASP A 482 -22.45 -20.49 6.50
C ASP A 482 -22.05 -20.76 5.04
N VAL A 483 -21.58 -19.75 4.30
CA VAL A 483 -21.17 -19.89 2.90
C VAL A 483 -19.70 -20.32 2.82
N THR A 484 -19.49 -21.60 2.48
CA THR A 484 -18.17 -22.21 2.29
C THR A 484 -18.06 -22.88 0.92
N ILE A 485 -16.84 -23.12 0.46
CA ILE A 485 -16.59 -23.95 -0.74
C ILE A 485 -16.73 -25.42 -0.38
N THR A 486 -17.64 -26.15 -1.04
CA THR A 486 -17.99 -27.54 -0.68
C THR A 486 -17.76 -28.55 -1.79
N SER A 487 -17.66 -28.10 -3.04
CA SER A 487 -17.56 -28.94 -4.23
C SER A 487 -16.59 -28.32 -5.23
N ASP A 488 -16.03 -29.14 -6.12
CA ASP A 488 -15.10 -28.68 -7.15
C ASP A 488 -15.87 -27.96 -8.27
N ASP A 489 -16.77 -28.67 -8.95
CA ASP A 489 -17.69 -28.11 -9.95
C ASP A 489 -19.15 -28.49 -9.66
N CYS A 490 -20.07 -27.55 -9.90
CA CYS A 490 -21.52 -27.79 -9.89
C CYS A 490 -22.07 -28.15 -11.28
N GLY A 491 -21.30 -27.95 -12.36
CA GLY A 491 -21.70 -28.26 -13.73
C GLY A 491 -22.76 -27.30 -14.31
N THR A 492 -22.92 -26.12 -13.71
CA THR A 492 -23.89 -25.13 -14.17
C THR A 492 -23.55 -24.62 -15.58
N ILE A 493 -24.59 -24.42 -16.38
CA ILE A 493 -24.52 -23.75 -17.68
C ILE A 493 -24.96 -22.28 -17.58
N LEU A 494 -25.25 -21.80 -16.37
CA LEU A 494 -25.70 -20.44 -16.12
C LEU A 494 -24.52 -19.59 -15.65
N GLY A 495 -24.38 -18.40 -16.23
CA GLY A 495 -23.37 -17.42 -15.84
C GLY A 495 -23.85 -16.00 -16.00
N LEU A 496 -22.93 -15.04 -15.85
CA LEU A 496 -23.18 -13.63 -16.03
C LEU A 496 -22.37 -13.10 -17.22
N GLU A 497 -22.98 -12.19 -17.97
CA GLU A 497 -22.31 -11.43 -19.02
C GLU A 497 -21.57 -10.24 -18.39
N MET A 498 -20.25 -10.22 -18.54
CA MET A 498 -19.39 -9.17 -18.04
C MET A 498 -19.02 -8.21 -19.17
N VAL A 499 -19.12 -6.92 -18.88
CA VAL A 499 -18.81 -5.81 -19.78
C VAL A 499 -17.97 -4.77 -19.05
N ALA A 500 -17.19 -3.97 -19.78
CA ALA A 500 -16.52 -2.81 -19.19
C ALA A 500 -17.54 -1.85 -18.57
N LEU A 501 -17.25 -1.33 -17.37
CA LEU A 501 -18.14 -0.38 -16.68
C LEU A 501 -17.88 1.03 -17.22
N LYS A 502 -18.89 1.61 -17.88
CA LYS A 502 -18.80 2.93 -18.51
C LYS A 502 -19.80 3.91 -17.88
N GLU A 503 -19.35 5.12 -17.58
CA GLU A 503 -20.21 6.24 -17.18
C GLU A 503 -20.07 7.36 -18.21
N GLY A 504 -21.01 7.40 -19.17
CA GLY A 504 -20.90 8.26 -20.34
C GLY A 504 -19.83 7.76 -21.33
N GLU A 505 -18.84 8.60 -21.62
CA GLU A 505 -17.69 8.24 -22.47
C GLU A 505 -16.50 7.71 -21.68
N ASP A 506 -16.49 7.90 -20.35
CA ASP A 506 -15.39 7.48 -19.49
C ASP A 506 -15.56 6.02 -19.07
N ILE A 507 -14.51 5.22 -19.29
CA ILE A 507 -14.41 3.85 -18.79
C ILE A 507 -13.95 3.95 -17.33
N ILE A 508 -14.82 3.57 -16.40
CA ILE A 508 -14.49 3.54 -14.96
C ILE A 508 -13.63 2.31 -14.67
N GLU A 509 -14.04 1.16 -15.18
CA GLU A 509 -13.38 -0.13 -14.95
C GLU A 509 -13.32 -0.90 -16.27
N PRO A 510 -12.11 -1.27 -16.74
CA PRO A 510 -11.93 -1.96 -18.02
C PRO A 510 -12.41 -3.41 -17.90
N LEU A 511 -12.56 -4.09 -19.04
CA LEU A 511 -13.04 -5.48 -19.06
C LEU A 511 -12.06 -6.47 -18.39
N PRO A 512 -10.72 -6.40 -18.62
CA PRO A 512 -9.75 -7.32 -18.03
C PRO A 512 -9.84 -7.38 -16.50
N ASP A 513 -9.82 -6.22 -15.83
CA ASP A 513 -9.89 -6.12 -14.36
C ASP A 513 -11.13 -6.82 -13.78
N ARG A 514 -12.23 -6.86 -14.55
CA ARG A 514 -13.50 -7.48 -14.11
C ARG A 514 -13.58 -8.98 -14.38
N ILE A 515 -12.81 -9.51 -15.33
CA ILE A 515 -12.86 -10.93 -15.72
C ILE A 515 -11.73 -11.75 -15.11
N VAL A 516 -10.57 -11.15 -14.83
CA VAL A 516 -9.40 -11.84 -14.24
C VAL A 516 -9.79 -12.57 -12.96
N GLY A 517 -9.35 -13.83 -12.85
CA GLY A 517 -9.61 -14.70 -11.71
C GLY A 517 -11.01 -15.34 -11.70
N ASN A 518 -11.86 -15.07 -12.69
CA ASN A 518 -13.11 -15.82 -12.88
C ASN A 518 -12.93 -16.96 -13.88
N VAL A 519 -13.87 -17.90 -13.89
CA VAL A 519 -13.87 -19.03 -14.83
C VAL A 519 -14.76 -18.70 -16.03
N ALA A 520 -14.26 -18.94 -17.24
CA ALA A 520 -15.01 -18.77 -18.48
C ALA A 520 -16.17 -19.79 -18.56
N LEU A 521 -17.35 -19.32 -18.98
CA LEU A 521 -18.51 -20.21 -19.18
C LEU A 521 -18.52 -20.85 -20.57
N GLU A 522 -18.11 -20.07 -21.58
CA GLU A 522 -18.09 -20.44 -23.00
C GLU A 522 -16.68 -20.18 -23.54
N ASP A 523 -16.32 -20.91 -24.59
CA ASP A 523 -15.07 -20.70 -25.32
C ASP A 523 -15.01 -19.27 -25.87
N VAL A 524 -13.90 -18.58 -25.62
CA VAL A 524 -13.66 -17.22 -26.10
C VAL A 524 -12.69 -17.29 -27.27
N TYR A 525 -13.16 -16.92 -28.46
CA TYR A 525 -12.35 -16.88 -29.68
C TYR A 525 -12.04 -15.43 -30.06
N ASP A 526 -10.85 -15.20 -30.62
CA ASP A 526 -10.53 -13.93 -31.26
C ASP A 526 -11.36 -13.79 -32.57
N PRO A 527 -12.07 -12.66 -32.77
CA PRO A 527 -12.91 -12.46 -33.95
C PRO A 527 -12.15 -12.24 -35.25
N ILE A 528 -10.83 -11.98 -35.21
CA ILE A 528 -9.99 -11.65 -36.36
C ILE A 528 -9.35 -12.91 -36.96
N ASP A 529 -8.63 -13.68 -36.14
CA ASP A 529 -7.89 -14.88 -36.57
C ASP A 529 -8.59 -16.20 -36.25
N GLY A 530 -9.59 -16.18 -35.36
CA GLY A 530 -10.32 -17.37 -34.91
C GLY A 530 -9.53 -18.24 -33.93
N GLU A 531 -8.46 -17.72 -33.33
CA GLU A 531 -7.69 -18.42 -32.30
C GLU A 531 -8.51 -18.52 -31.00
N LEU A 532 -8.41 -19.67 -30.33
CA LEU A 532 -9.05 -19.88 -29.02
C LEU A 532 -8.20 -19.16 -27.96
N LEU A 533 -8.77 -18.13 -27.33
CA LEU A 533 -8.11 -17.37 -26.27
C LEU A 533 -8.26 -18.07 -24.92
N VAL A 534 -9.47 -18.55 -24.60
CA VAL A 534 -9.79 -19.24 -23.34
C VAL A 534 -10.81 -20.34 -23.59
N GLU A 535 -10.56 -21.55 -23.08
CA GLU A 535 -11.51 -22.68 -23.14
C GLU A 535 -12.61 -22.55 -22.07
N ALA A 536 -13.82 -23.03 -22.38
CA ALA A 536 -14.90 -23.11 -21.42
C ALA A 536 -14.52 -23.95 -20.19
N GLY A 537 -14.62 -23.35 -19.00
CA GLY A 537 -14.25 -23.99 -17.75
C GLY A 537 -12.84 -23.66 -17.27
N ASP A 538 -12.04 -22.94 -18.04
CA ASP A 538 -10.72 -22.49 -17.60
C ASP A 538 -10.77 -21.17 -16.82
N LEU A 539 -9.80 -21.01 -15.93
CA LEU A 539 -9.59 -19.77 -15.18
C LEU A 539 -9.00 -18.71 -16.12
N ILE A 540 -9.61 -17.53 -16.12
CA ILE A 540 -9.10 -16.38 -16.88
C ILE A 540 -7.93 -15.77 -16.09
N GLU A 541 -6.71 -16.02 -16.56
CA GLU A 541 -5.48 -15.41 -16.05
C GLU A 541 -5.24 -14.03 -16.68
N GLU A 542 -4.26 -13.30 -16.16
CA GLU A 542 -3.90 -11.94 -16.58
C GLU A 542 -3.59 -11.87 -18.09
N ASP A 543 -2.74 -12.76 -18.61
CA ASP A 543 -2.35 -12.79 -20.03
C ASP A 543 -3.56 -13.04 -20.95
N ALA A 544 -4.46 -13.94 -20.53
CA ALA A 544 -5.68 -14.25 -21.28
C ALA A 544 -6.65 -13.06 -21.28
N ALA A 545 -6.76 -12.34 -20.16
CA ALA A 545 -7.61 -11.16 -20.07
C ALA A 545 -7.10 -10.01 -20.95
N GLU A 546 -5.78 -9.80 -21.01
CA GLU A 546 -5.16 -8.83 -21.91
C GLU A 546 -5.38 -9.22 -23.39
N ALA A 547 -5.23 -10.50 -23.73
CA ALA A 547 -5.51 -10.99 -25.08
C ALA A 547 -6.97 -10.76 -25.50
N ILE A 548 -7.93 -10.96 -24.59
CA ILE A 548 -9.36 -10.69 -24.82
C ILE A 548 -9.62 -9.20 -25.11
N GLU A 549 -8.94 -8.29 -24.40
CA GLU A 549 -9.06 -6.85 -24.65
C GLU A 549 -8.39 -6.46 -25.98
N ALA A 550 -7.22 -7.02 -26.30
CA ALA A 550 -6.52 -6.80 -27.56
C ALA A 550 -7.33 -7.27 -28.78
N ALA A 551 -8.05 -8.38 -28.64
CA ALA A 551 -9.00 -8.91 -29.62
C ALA A 551 -10.26 -8.03 -29.80
N GLY A 552 -10.45 -7.02 -28.95
CA GLY A 552 -11.58 -6.07 -29.02
C GLY A 552 -12.92 -6.67 -28.58
N ILE A 553 -12.89 -7.75 -27.80
CA ILE A 553 -14.09 -8.42 -27.28
C ILE A 553 -14.72 -7.55 -26.19
N GLN A 554 -16.04 -7.29 -26.32
CA GLN A 554 -16.75 -6.40 -25.39
C GLN A 554 -17.52 -7.11 -24.28
N VAL A 555 -17.86 -8.39 -24.51
CA VAL A 555 -18.71 -9.18 -23.61
C VAL A 555 -18.09 -10.56 -23.45
N VAL A 556 -17.87 -10.97 -22.20
CA VAL A 556 -17.42 -12.33 -21.85
C VAL A 556 -18.40 -12.92 -20.85
N LYS A 557 -18.79 -14.18 -21.05
CA LYS A 557 -19.63 -14.91 -20.09
C LYS A 557 -18.76 -15.63 -19.08
N ILE A 558 -18.96 -15.34 -17.81
CA ILE A 558 -18.24 -15.97 -16.70
C ILE A 558 -19.20 -16.78 -15.83
N ARG A 559 -18.66 -17.79 -15.14
CA ARG A 559 -19.36 -18.44 -14.03
C ARG A 559 -19.40 -17.49 -12.84
N SER A 560 -20.54 -17.47 -12.14
CA SER A 560 -20.74 -16.58 -10.99
C SER A 560 -21.30 -17.34 -9.80
N VAL A 561 -20.96 -16.88 -8.59
CA VAL A 561 -21.52 -17.39 -7.33
C VAL A 561 -23.05 -17.25 -7.27
N LEU A 562 -23.65 -16.30 -8.01
CA LEU A 562 -25.11 -16.10 -8.06
C LEU A 562 -25.84 -17.16 -8.89
N THR A 563 -25.15 -17.81 -9.84
CA THR A 563 -25.72 -18.82 -10.74
C THR A 563 -25.23 -20.23 -10.43
N CYS A 564 -24.56 -20.40 -9.29
CA CYS A 564 -24.06 -21.68 -8.80
C CYS A 564 -25.22 -22.61 -8.40
N GLU A 565 -25.19 -23.85 -8.88
CA GLU A 565 -26.23 -24.85 -8.60
C GLU A 565 -25.90 -25.77 -7.42
N SER A 566 -24.83 -25.47 -6.66
CA SER A 566 -24.49 -26.24 -5.46
C SER A 566 -25.59 -26.11 -4.39
N LYS A 567 -26.02 -27.25 -3.83
CA LYS A 567 -27.14 -27.29 -2.86
C LYS A 567 -26.79 -26.70 -1.50
N ARG A 568 -25.51 -26.76 -1.11
CA ARG A 568 -24.98 -26.25 0.17
C ARG A 568 -23.60 -25.69 -0.07
N GLY A 569 -23.42 -24.40 0.20
CA GLY A 569 -22.17 -23.69 -0.10
C GLY A 569 -22.02 -23.42 -1.60
N LEU A 570 -20.79 -23.24 -2.04
CA LEU A 570 -20.43 -22.90 -3.42
C LEU A 570 -19.46 -23.94 -4.00
N CYS A 571 -19.36 -23.99 -5.33
CA CYS A 571 -18.31 -24.74 -6.01
C CYS A 571 -17.10 -23.83 -6.29
N ARG A 572 -15.91 -24.43 -6.46
CA ARG A 572 -14.68 -23.70 -6.77
C ARG A 572 -14.79 -22.96 -8.10
N MET A 573 -15.33 -23.63 -9.12
CA MET A 573 -15.41 -23.07 -10.48
C MET A 573 -16.33 -21.85 -10.59
N CYS A 574 -17.39 -21.76 -9.79
CA CYS A 574 -18.26 -20.57 -9.77
C CYS A 574 -17.72 -19.43 -8.90
N TYR A 575 -16.77 -19.70 -8.02
CA TYR A 575 -16.10 -18.68 -7.21
C TYR A 575 -14.87 -18.10 -7.92
N GLY A 576 -14.05 -18.97 -8.51
CA GLY A 576 -12.81 -18.61 -9.19
C GLY A 576 -11.59 -18.62 -8.27
N ARG A 577 -10.75 -17.58 -8.41
CA ARG A 577 -9.45 -17.46 -7.74
C ARG A 577 -9.56 -16.92 -6.32
N ASN A 578 -8.76 -17.46 -5.41
CA ASN A 578 -8.49 -16.85 -4.12
C ASN A 578 -7.46 -15.72 -4.31
N LEU A 579 -7.89 -14.48 -4.09
CA LEU A 579 -7.06 -13.30 -4.26
C LEU A 579 -5.89 -13.20 -3.27
N ALA A 580 -5.93 -13.92 -2.16
CA ALA A 580 -4.82 -13.93 -1.20
C ALA A 580 -3.65 -14.82 -1.63
N THR A 581 -3.91 -15.88 -2.41
CA THR A 581 -2.90 -16.86 -2.86
C THR A 581 -2.66 -16.85 -4.36
N MET A 582 -3.53 -16.16 -5.12
CA MET A 582 -3.53 -16.15 -6.59
C MET A 582 -3.73 -17.53 -7.22
N GLN A 583 -4.31 -18.47 -6.47
CA GLN A 583 -4.63 -19.82 -6.93
C GLN A 583 -6.14 -20.06 -6.85
N VAL A 584 -6.65 -21.10 -7.52
CA VAL A 584 -8.06 -21.50 -7.41
C VAL A 584 -8.39 -21.78 -5.94
N VAL A 585 -9.53 -21.25 -5.46
CA VAL A 585 -9.93 -21.37 -4.05
C VAL A 585 -9.94 -22.81 -3.55
N ASP A 586 -9.51 -23.08 -2.33
CA ASP A 586 -9.51 -24.44 -1.76
C ASP A 586 -10.88 -24.88 -1.24
N ILE A 587 -11.08 -26.21 -1.21
CA ILE A 587 -12.29 -26.80 -0.62
C ILE A 587 -12.26 -26.60 0.90
N GLY A 588 -13.35 -26.07 1.44
CA GLY A 588 -13.48 -25.75 2.87
C GLY A 588 -13.24 -24.28 3.21
N GLU A 589 -12.78 -23.45 2.26
CA GLU A 589 -12.55 -22.03 2.51
C GLU A 589 -13.87 -21.31 2.86
N ALA A 590 -13.84 -20.50 3.93
CA ALA A 590 -15.00 -19.76 4.43
C ALA A 590 -15.19 -18.43 3.69
N VAL A 591 -15.48 -18.51 2.39
CA VAL A 591 -15.58 -17.35 1.48
C VAL A 591 -16.63 -16.33 1.90
N GLY A 592 -17.71 -16.74 2.57
CA GLY A 592 -18.73 -15.82 3.05
C GLY A 592 -18.22 -14.85 4.12
N ILE A 593 -17.37 -15.33 5.03
CA ILE A 593 -16.74 -14.49 6.06
C ILE A 593 -15.72 -13.54 5.40
N LEU A 594 -14.91 -14.05 4.46
CA LEU A 594 -13.93 -13.25 3.73
C LEU A 594 -14.59 -12.12 2.95
N ALA A 595 -15.68 -12.41 2.22
CA ALA A 595 -16.43 -11.41 1.47
C ALA A 595 -17.04 -10.35 2.40
N ALA A 596 -17.65 -10.77 3.51
CA ALA A 596 -18.24 -9.85 4.47
C ALA A 596 -17.21 -8.89 5.10
N GLN A 597 -16.04 -9.41 5.47
CA GLN A 597 -14.94 -8.59 5.99
C GLN A 597 -14.37 -7.65 4.93
N SER A 598 -14.20 -8.13 3.70
CA SER A 598 -13.62 -7.36 2.59
C SER A 598 -14.52 -6.20 2.15
N ILE A 599 -15.83 -6.32 2.30
CA ILE A 599 -16.79 -5.21 2.07
C ILE A 599 -16.84 -4.26 3.27
N GLY A 600 -16.75 -4.82 4.48
CA GLY A 600 -16.91 -4.07 5.71
C GLY A 600 -15.71 -3.22 6.12
N GLU A 601 -14.48 -3.70 5.87
CA GLU A 601 -13.24 -3.03 6.24
C GLU A 601 -13.10 -1.63 5.59
N PRO A 602 -13.32 -1.47 4.26
CA PRO A 602 -13.26 -0.16 3.61
C PRO A 602 -14.39 0.78 4.06
N GLY A 603 -15.45 0.27 4.69
CA GLY A 603 -16.59 1.09 5.12
C GLY A 603 -16.26 2.17 6.17
N THR A 604 -15.05 2.13 6.73
CA THR A 604 -14.53 3.18 7.62
C THR A 604 -13.93 4.39 6.88
N GLN A 605 -13.57 4.20 5.60
CA GLN A 605 -13.07 5.23 4.68
C GLN A 605 -14.26 6.03 4.11
#